data_AF-A0A927GA44-F1
#
_entry.id   AF-A0A927GA44-F1
#
_cell.length_a   1.000
_cell.length_b   1.000
_cell.length_c   1.000
_cell.angle_alpha   90.00
_cell.angle_beta   90.00
_cell.angle_gamma   90.00
#
_symmetry.space_group_name_H-M   'P 1'
#
loop_
_entity.id
_entity.type
_entity.pdbx_description
1 polymer ?
#
loop_
_entity_poly.entity_id
_entity_poly.type
_entity_poly.pdbx_seq_one_letter_code
_entity_poly.pdbx_strand_id
1 'polypeptide(L)'
;MNRLILITCILSIAFAKTFGQYTVYQDTKGHVLTRFDQYASQTDGPRHNEVLYQGSPFLTYPVWQAGKVRLDESGQVLVCELAYNLVTNEVLCRFPDDLAVKIVTPSAFTINDIEFIRQPNKSIAVKQRLYLTILHQGPTKLLASYSKQAKPAYGNNTGYDKDLAVKGYYQDYTKYYIQKGDASPEFISLSKNSLVSVLYEQSEQIAAKISNKELTPDIVAKTLLYYDTLMATTRANKSPLRYEPIFAQLLRDKITYPNRAWNQGIYGRVYIGFEVTEQGSVKNVQILSPGNDGIGFTDMVRNAFNYVPDLNPSLRGQYALPVTFTYTNVKEKADPHVPVNQLPTERLGDRTLLEEFIVPSTVNKPVITSREVWGYYK
;
A
#
# COMPACT_ATOMS: atom_id res chain seq x y z
N MET A 1 4.63 30.32 -35.90
CA MET A 1 5.86 30.80 -35.24
C MET A 1 5.68 30.69 -33.73
N ASN A 2 6.75 30.36 -33.00
CA ASN A 2 6.84 30.05 -31.56
C ASN A 2 6.61 28.58 -31.16
N ARG A 3 7.68 27.80 -31.32
CA ARG A 3 7.93 26.56 -30.57
C ARG A 3 8.38 26.93 -29.16
N LEU A 4 7.62 26.51 -28.15
CA LEU A 4 8.03 26.60 -26.74
C LEU A 4 8.86 25.36 -26.42
N ILE A 5 10.18 25.51 -26.35
CA ILE A 5 11.11 24.45 -25.93
C ILE A 5 11.09 24.43 -24.41
N LEU A 6 10.44 23.43 -23.82
CA LEU A 6 10.45 23.17 -22.38
C LEU A 6 11.75 22.41 -22.04
N ILE A 7 12.79 23.13 -21.62
CA ILE A 7 14.01 22.52 -21.09
C ILE A 7 13.70 22.00 -19.69
N THR A 8 13.41 20.71 -19.59
CA THR A 8 13.39 20.00 -18.30
C THR A 8 14.82 19.56 -17.99
N CYS A 9 15.53 20.40 -17.22
CA CYS A 9 16.77 19.98 -16.55
C CYS A 9 16.41 18.98 -15.45
N ILE A 10 16.32 17.70 -15.82
CA ILE A 10 16.36 16.60 -14.86
C ILE A 10 17.82 16.50 -14.42
N LEU A 11 18.16 17.10 -13.27
CA LEU A 11 19.39 16.78 -12.55
C LEU A 11 19.25 15.34 -12.02
N SER A 12 19.47 14.37 -12.90
CA SER A 12 19.73 13.00 -12.51
C SER A 12 21.12 12.96 -11.90
N ILE A 13 21.19 13.10 -10.57
CA ILE A 13 22.39 12.74 -9.80
C ILE A 13 22.49 11.22 -9.91
N ALA A 14 23.20 10.77 -10.94
CA ALA A 14 23.62 9.39 -11.07
C ALA A 14 24.63 9.11 -9.96
N PHE A 15 24.20 8.48 -8.87
CA PHE A 15 25.12 7.82 -7.98
C PHE A 15 25.76 6.67 -8.74
N ALA A 16 26.99 6.89 -9.24
CA ALA A 16 27.85 5.80 -9.65
C ALA A 16 27.94 4.81 -8.48
N LYS A 17 27.75 3.52 -8.76
CA LYS A 17 28.04 2.44 -7.80
C LYS A 17 29.56 2.35 -7.60
N THR A 18 30.16 3.34 -6.94
CA THR A 18 31.49 3.20 -6.39
C THR A 18 31.35 2.40 -5.10
N PHE A 19 31.89 1.18 -5.08
CA PHE A 19 32.09 0.39 -3.87
C PHE A 19 33.13 1.11 -2.98
N GLY A 20 32.76 2.25 -2.41
CA GLY A 20 33.48 2.78 -1.26
C GLY A 20 33.27 1.80 -0.12
N GLN A 21 34.36 1.30 0.48
CA GLN A 21 34.26 0.57 1.74
C GLN A 21 33.68 1.57 2.76
N TYR A 22 32.52 1.24 3.33
CA TYR A 22 31.97 2.01 4.42
C TYR A 22 32.19 1.27 5.73
N THR A 23 32.63 2.00 6.75
CA THR A 23 32.85 1.46 8.10
C THR A 23 31.91 2.18 9.06
N VAL A 24 31.05 1.42 9.73
CA VAL A 24 30.17 1.94 10.79
C VAL A 24 30.84 1.67 12.13
N TYR A 25 31.03 2.71 12.93
CA TYR A 25 31.68 2.62 14.24
C TYR A 25 31.00 3.55 15.23
N GLN A 26 31.29 3.36 16.52
CA GLN A 26 30.87 4.25 17.59
C GLN A 26 32.10 5.01 18.10
N ASP A 27 32.02 6.33 18.16
CA ASP A 27 33.10 7.15 18.71
C ASP A 27 33.19 7.02 20.24
N THR A 28 34.21 7.62 20.85
CA THR A 28 34.41 7.62 22.31
C THR A 28 33.32 8.36 23.08
N LYS A 29 32.52 9.20 22.41
CA LYS A 29 31.37 9.91 22.97
C LYS A 29 30.07 9.12 22.83
N GLY A 30 30.10 7.93 22.21
CA GLY A 30 28.94 7.08 22.02
C GLY A 30 28.13 7.35 20.73
N HIS A 31 28.59 8.24 19.85
CA HIS A 31 27.91 8.51 18.59
C HIS A 31 28.22 7.46 17.54
N VAL A 32 27.19 6.94 16.87
CA VAL A 32 27.36 6.07 15.70
C VAL A 32 27.68 6.93 14.48
N LEU A 33 28.77 6.60 13.78
CA LEU A 33 29.26 7.29 12.59
C LEU A 33 29.51 6.27 11.47
N THR A 34 29.31 6.72 10.23
CA THR A 34 29.67 5.96 9.02
C THR A 34 30.76 6.71 8.26
N ARG A 35 31.91 6.07 8.11
CA ARG A 35 33.03 6.52 7.26
C ARG A 35 32.87 5.94 5.86
N PHE A 36 33.09 6.77 4.84
CA PHE A 36 33.21 6.36 3.44
C PHE A 36 34.60 6.71 2.93
N ASP A 37 35.33 5.71 2.44
CA ASP A 37 36.58 5.93 1.72
C ASP A 37 36.28 6.16 0.24
N GLN A 38 36.44 7.39 -0.24
CA GLN A 38 36.32 7.72 -1.66
C GLN A 38 37.72 7.77 -2.29
N TYR A 39 38.01 6.81 -3.15
CA TYR A 39 39.20 6.81 -3.99
C TYR A 39 38.89 7.46 -5.33
N ALA A 40 39.54 8.59 -5.62
CA ALA A 40 39.49 9.20 -6.94
C ALA A 40 40.83 9.00 -7.67
N SER A 41 40.79 8.48 -8.90
CA SER A 41 41.94 8.43 -9.80
C SER A 41 42.04 9.75 -10.56
N GLN A 42 43.11 10.51 -10.34
CA GLN A 42 43.48 11.66 -11.18
C GLN A 42 44.92 11.52 -11.66
N THR A 43 45.29 12.32 -12.67
CA THR A 43 46.61 12.35 -13.31
C THR A 43 47.78 12.66 -12.35
N ASP A 44 47.52 13.24 -11.17
CA ASP A 44 48.54 13.62 -10.18
C ASP A 44 48.59 12.69 -8.93
N GLY A 45 48.02 11.49 -9.02
CA GLY A 45 48.06 10.46 -7.96
C GLY A 45 46.74 10.25 -7.20
N PRO A 46 46.65 9.17 -6.38
CA PRO A 46 45.41 8.82 -5.69
C PRO A 46 45.09 9.81 -4.57
N ARG A 47 43.95 10.50 -4.66
CA ARG A 47 43.39 11.24 -3.52
C ARG A 47 42.45 10.33 -2.73
N HIS A 48 42.79 10.10 -1.46
CA HIS A 48 41.89 9.50 -0.48
C HIS A 48 41.07 10.62 0.16
N ASN A 49 39.77 10.62 -0.10
CA ASN A 49 38.83 11.53 0.56
C ASN A 49 37.98 10.71 1.52
N GLU A 50 38.19 10.94 2.82
CA GLU A 50 37.33 10.39 3.87
C GLU A 50 36.07 11.26 4.01
N VAL A 51 34.90 10.63 3.93
CA VAL A 51 33.62 11.29 4.15
C VAL A 51 32.91 10.67 5.35
N LEU A 52 32.55 11.50 6.32
CA LEU A 52 31.85 11.07 7.54
C LEU A 52 30.36 11.43 7.48
N TYR A 53 29.51 10.48 7.85
CA TYR A 53 28.07 10.67 8.06
C TYR A 53 27.70 10.31 9.50
N GLN A 54 26.81 11.09 10.09
CA GLN A 54 26.21 10.76 11.38
C GLN A 54 25.16 9.65 11.22
N GLY A 55 25.24 8.64 12.08
CA GLY A 55 24.38 7.45 12.08
C GLY A 55 24.91 6.31 11.22
N SER A 56 24.02 5.36 10.93
CA SER A 56 24.28 4.15 10.17
C SER A 56 23.23 3.97 9.06
N PRO A 57 23.61 3.46 7.87
CA PRO A 57 22.65 3.07 6.84
C PRO A 57 21.87 1.80 7.20
N PHE A 58 22.26 1.09 8.27
CA PHE A 58 21.65 -0.18 8.66
C PHE A 58 20.55 -0.03 9.70
N LEU A 59 19.69 -1.05 9.80
CA LEU A 59 18.62 -1.16 10.78
C LEU A 59 19.14 -1.05 12.23
N THR A 60 20.28 -1.68 12.53
CA THR A 60 20.82 -1.80 13.89
C THR A 60 22.26 -1.29 13.98
N TYR A 61 22.66 -0.95 15.21
CA TYR A 61 24.06 -0.88 15.64
C TYR A 61 24.21 -1.70 16.93
N PRO A 62 25.18 -2.63 17.05
CA PRO A 62 26.13 -3.08 16.03
C PRO A 62 25.46 -3.55 14.72
N VAL A 63 26.18 -3.43 13.60
CA VAL A 63 25.61 -3.66 12.25
C VAL A 63 25.21 -5.11 12.04
N TRP A 64 26.06 -6.04 12.47
CA TRP A 64 25.86 -7.48 12.33
C TRP A 64 25.14 -7.99 13.58
N GLN A 65 23.97 -8.59 13.37
CA GLN A 65 23.15 -9.16 14.42
C GLN A 65 22.87 -10.62 14.09
N ALA A 66 22.81 -11.49 15.09
CA ALA A 66 22.37 -12.86 14.88
C ALA A 66 20.95 -12.85 14.29
N GLY A 67 20.74 -13.67 13.26
CA GLY A 67 19.46 -13.67 12.56
C GLY A 67 19.21 -14.92 11.75
N LYS A 68 18.03 -14.95 11.15
CA LYS A 68 17.54 -16.07 10.33
C LYS A 68 17.05 -15.54 9.01
N VAL A 69 17.28 -16.28 7.93
CA VAL A 69 16.75 -15.98 6.59
C VAL A 69 16.03 -17.18 6.01
N ARG A 70 15.00 -16.91 5.23
CA ARG A 70 14.32 -17.89 4.40
C ARG A 70 14.31 -17.35 2.96
N LEU A 71 14.87 -18.10 2.00
CA LEU A 71 15.13 -17.60 0.64
C LEU A 71 13.88 -17.57 -0.25
N ASP A 72 13.06 -18.61 -0.18
CA ASP A 72 11.76 -18.75 -0.85
C ASP A 72 10.69 -19.18 0.19
N GLU A 73 9.41 -19.31 -0.17
CA GLU A 73 8.37 -19.58 0.84
C GLU A 73 8.41 -21.00 1.40
N SER A 74 8.89 -21.98 0.63
CA SER A 74 9.03 -23.38 1.03
C SER A 74 10.44 -23.75 1.53
N GLY A 75 11.35 -22.77 1.54
CA GLY A 75 12.78 -22.99 1.69
C GLY A 75 13.19 -23.19 3.14
N GLN A 76 14.37 -23.79 3.30
CA GLN A 76 14.97 -23.98 4.61
C GLN A 76 15.31 -22.64 5.27
N VAL A 77 15.11 -22.56 6.58
CA VAL A 77 15.58 -21.45 7.40
C VAL A 77 17.09 -21.59 7.61
N LEU A 78 17.85 -20.58 7.19
CA LEU A 78 19.30 -20.50 7.35
C LEU A 78 19.64 -19.52 8.45
N VAL A 79 20.61 -19.86 9.29
CA VAL A 79 21.15 -18.97 10.33
C VAL A 79 22.36 -18.24 9.75
N CYS A 80 22.40 -16.92 9.92
CA CYS A 80 23.51 -16.07 9.49
C CYS A 80 23.59 -14.84 10.40
N GLU A 81 24.75 -14.17 10.45
CA GLU A 81 24.77 -12.80 10.95
C GLU A 81 24.20 -11.88 9.86
N LEU A 82 23.23 -11.06 10.24
CA LEU A 82 22.48 -10.20 9.34
C LEU A 82 22.86 -8.73 9.51
N ALA A 83 22.92 -8.05 8.38
CA ALA A 83 22.89 -6.60 8.30
C ALA A 83 21.82 -6.19 7.27
N TYR A 84 20.84 -5.39 7.68
CA TYR A 84 19.80 -4.89 6.78
C TYR A 84 20.03 -3.42 6.45
N ASN A 85 20.49 -3.15 5.23
CA ASN A 85 20.78 -1.81 4.75
C ASN A 85 19.47 -1.11 4.36
N LEU A 86 19.06 -0.10 5.13
CA LEU A 86 17.81 0.63 4.93
C LEU A 86 17.89 1.71 3.86
N VAL A 87 19.09 2.02 3.35
CA VAL A 87 19.29 2.96 2.23
C VAL A 87 19.14 2.21 0.90
N THR A 88 19.79 1.06 0.76
CA THR A 88 19.76 0.25 -0.47
C THR A 88 18.67 -0.82 -0.47
N ASN A 89 18.08 -1.10 0.70
CA ASN A 89 17.09 -2.15 0.91
C ASN A 89 17.65 -3.55 0.56
N GLU A 90 18.90 -3.77 0.98
CA GLU A 90 19.65 -5.01 0.81
C GLU A 90 19.80 -5.71 2.14
N VAL A 91 19.60 -7.03 2.14
CA VAL A 91 19.85 -7.90 3.28
C VAL A 91 21.19 -8.59 3.03
N LEU A 92 22.13 -8.41 3.94
CA LEU A 92 23.46 -9.02 3.88
C LEU A 92 23.55 -10.11 4.94
N CYS A 93 24.10 -11.26 4.57
CA CYS A 93 24.38 -12.39 5.46
C CYS A 93 25.88 -12.67 5.53
N ARG A 94 26.38 -13.01 6.73
CA ARG A 94 27.61 -13.79 6.93
C ARG A 94 27.23 -15.16 7.47
N PHE A 95 27.55 -16.20 6.73
CA PHE A 95 27.22 -17.56 7.14
C PHE A 95 28.34 -18.12 8.04
N PRO A 96 28.04 -19.00 9.00
CA PRO A 96 29.05 -19.53 9.92
C PRO A 96 30.28 -20.13 9.23
N ASP A 97 30.06 -20.82 8.10
CA ASP A 97 31.11 -21.50 7.33
C ASP A 97 31.69 -20.64 6.19
N ASP A 98 31.26 -19.38 6.06
CA ASP A 98 31.67 -18.49 4.97
C ASP A 98 31.93 -17.07 5.47
N LEU A 99 33.22 -16.69 5.47
CA LEU A 99 33.67 -15.36 5.88
C LEU A 99 33.25 -14.27 4.89
N ALA A 100 32.81 -14.63 3.68
CA ALA A 100 32.35 -13.66 2.68
C ALA A 100 30.95 -13.14 3.00
N VAL A 101 30.80 -11.82 2.95
CA VAL A 101 29.49 -11.17 3.01
C VAL A 101 28.70 -11.44 1.73
N LYS A 102 27.51 -12.00 1.85
CA LYS A 102 26.59 -12.26 0.74
C LYS A 102 25.38 -11.34 0.79
N ILE A 103 25.04 -10.72 -0.34
CA ILE A 103 23.75 -10.03 -0.50
C ILE A 103 22.70 -11.09 -0.86
N VAL A 104 21.65 -11.20 -0.05
CA VAL A 104 20.58 -12.19 -0.23
C VAL A 104 19.25 -11.50 -0.52
N THR A 105 18.33 -12.25 -1.12
CA THR A 105 16.95 -11.81 -1.40
C THR A 105 15.96 -12.75 -0.72
N PRO A 106 15.84 -12.70 0.61
CA PRO A 106 14.94 -13.58 1.34
C PRO A 106 13.47 -13.30 1.05
N SER A 107 12.64 -14.34 1.14
CA SER A 107 11.18 -14.24 1.30
C SER A 107 10.84 -13.67 2.69
N ALA A 108 11.61 -14.04 3.71
CA ALA A 108 11.53 -13.48 5.05
C ALA A 108 12.87 -13.55 5.80
N PHE A 109 13.09 -12.65 6.75
CA PHE A 109 14.24 -12.69 7.65
C PHE A 109 13.92 -12.09 9.02
N THR A 110 14.73 -12.41 10.03
CA THR A 110 14.55 -11.95 11.41
C THR A 110 15.82 -11.31 11.96
N ILE A 111 15.70 -10.10 12.52
CA ILE A 111 16.76 -9.41 13.26
C ILE A 111 16.15 -8.96 14.60
N ASN A 112 16.80 -9.26 15.73
CA ASN A 112 16.31 -8.92 17.08
C ASN A 112 14.87 -9.38 17.33
N ASP A 113 14.53 -10.61 16.92
CA ASP A 113 13.18 -11.19 16.99
C ASP A 113 12.09 -10.46 16.17
N ILE A 114 12.47 -9.44 15.39
CA ILE A 114 11.58 -8.74 14.47
C ILE A 114 11.65 -9.43 13.11
N GLU A 115 10.54 -10.04 12.68
CA GLU A 115 10.41 -10.63 11.36
C GLU A 115 10.05 -9.59 10.29
N PHE A 116 10.73 -9.69 9.16
CA PHE A 116 10.55 -8.88 7.96
C PHE A 116 10.15 -9.80 6.80
N ILE A 117 8.98 -9.56 6.22
CA ILE A 117 8.41 -10.38 5.15
C ILE A 117 8.38 -9.58 3.86
N ARG A 118 8.94 -10.16 2.80
CA ARG A 118 8.95 -9.56 1.47
C ARG A 118 7.54 -9.56 0.89
N GLN A 119 7.10 -8.42 0.41
CA GLN A 119 5.82 -8.29 -0.29
C GLN A 119 5.95 -8.69 -1.75
N PRO A 120 4.94 -9.37 -2.32
CA PRO A 120 4.91 -9.70 -3.74
C PRO A 120 4.85 -8.41 -4.56
N ASN A 121 5.80 -8.23 -5.48
CA ASN A 121 5.91 -7.00 -6.27
C ASN A 121 4.95 -7.08 -7.47
N LYS A 122 3.85 -6.31 -7.46
CA LYS A 122 2.85 -6.30 -8.56
C LYS A 122 3.24 -5.41 -9.74
N SER A 123 4.38 -4.72 -9.71
CA SER A 123 4.81 -3.82 -10.79
C SER A 123 6.16 -4.23 -11.37
N ILE A 124 6.17 -4.52 -12.68
CA ILE A 124 7.34 -4.95 -13.46
C ILE A 124 8.40 -3.83 -13.56
N ALA A 125 8.03 -2.57 -13.32
CA ALA A 125 8.88 -1.41 -13.60
C ALA A 125 9.82 -0.98 -12.46
N VAL A 126 9.62 -1.45 -11.21
CA VAL A 126 10.43 -1.00 -10.07
C VAL A 126 10.92 -2.21 -9.27
N LYS A 127 12.22 -2.53 -9.40
CA LYS A 127 12.93 -3.57 -8.61
C LYS A 127 13.13 -3.20 -7.13
N GLN A 128 12.33 -2.30 -6.55
CA GLN A 128 12.43 -2.01 -5.12
C GLN A 128 11.69 -3.09 -4.34
N ARG A 129 12.43 -3.78 -3.49
CA ARG A 129 11.88 -4.79 -2.56
C ARG A 129 11.06 -4.05 -1.51
N LEU A 130 9.96 -4.61 -1.02
CA LEU A 130 9.26 -4.05 0.13
C LEU A 130 9.26 -5.12 1.20
N TYR A 131 9.95 -4.87 2.31
CA TYR A 131 9.89 -5.73 3.48
C TYR A 131 9.02 -5.05 4.52
N LEU A 132 7.99 -5.78 5.00
CA LEU A 132 7.10 -5.32 6.05
C LEU A 132 7.33 -6.13 7.31
N THR A 133 7.26 -5.46 8.45
CA THR A 133 7.17 -6.09 9.77
C THR A 133 5.82 -5.81 10.40
N ILE A 134 5.38 -6.67 11.31
CA ILE A 134 4.10 -6.57 12.00
C ILE A 134 4.29 -5.75 13.28
N LEU A 135 3.57 -4.63 13.39
CA LEU A 135 3.49 -3.81 14.60
C LEU A 135 2.29 -4.17 15.48
N HIS A 136 1.22 -4.67 14.87
CA HIS A 136 0.03 -5.14 15.56
C HIS A 136 -0.52 -6.37 14.85
N GLN A 137 -0.75 -7.44 15.63
CA GLN A 137 -1.32 -8.69 15.16
C GLN A 137 -2.83 -8.72 15.44
N GLY A 138 -3.61 -9.18 14.45
CA GLY A 138 -5.05 -9.36 14.54
C GLY A 138 -5.62 -9.79 13.18
N PRO A 139 -6.95 -9.97 13.06
CA PRO A 139 -7.63 -10.08 11.77
C PRO A 139 -7.28 -8.91 10.83
N THR A 140 -7.10 -7.71 11.40
CA THR A 140 -6.53 -6.56 10.69
C THR A 140 -5.17 -6.20 11.29
N LYS A 141 -4.10 -6.32 10.50
CA LYS A 141 -2.72 -6.08 10.95
C LYS A 141 -2.30 -4.63 10.70
N LEU A 142 -1.52 -4.07 11.63
CA LEU A 142 -0.70 -2.88 11.38
C LEU A 142 0.71 -3.34 11.02
N LEU A 143 1.21 -2.86 9.89
CA LEU A 143 2.52 -3.21 9.37
C LEU A 143 3.38 -1.95 9.20
N ALA A 144 4.70 -2.11 9.21
CA ALA A 144 5.65 -1.05 8.93
C ALA A 144 6.74 -1.47 7.94
N SER A 145 7.18 -0.52 7.13
CA SER A 145 8.42 -0.57 6.35
C SER A 145 9.38 0.49 6.85
N TYR A 146 10.63 0.10 7.08
CA TYR A 146 11.70 1.03 7.43
C TYR A 146 12.58 1.34 6.22
N SER A 147 13.05 2.57 6.14
CA SER A 147 14.03 3.02 5.14
C SER A 147 14.84 4.19 5.70
N LYS A 148 16.01 4.43 5.11
CA LYS A 148 16.88 5.56 5.46
C LYS A 148 17.28 6.32 4.20
N GLN A 149 17.51 7.62 4.34
CA GLN A 149 18.15 8.42 3.29
C GLN A 149 19.33 9.16 3.87
N ALA A 150 20.45 9.15 3.16
CA ALA A 150 21.56 10.05 3.46
C ALA A 150 21.14 11.49 3.10
N LYS A 151 21.17 12.38 4.08
CA LYS A 151 20.90 13.80 3.90
C LYS A 151 22.18 14.61 4.11
N PRO A 152 22.46 15.60 3.26
CA PRO A 152 23.53 16.55 3.52
C PRO A 152 23.22 17.38 4.78
N ALA A 153 24.26 17.74 5.52
CA ALA A 153 24.16 18.75 6.55
C ALA A 153 24.24 20.14 5.88
N TYR A 154 23.10 20.75 5.55
CA TYR A 154 23.06 22.13 5.05
C TYR A 154 22.93 23.11 6.22
N GLY A 155 23.95 23.96 6.42
CA GLY A 155 23.84 25.18 7.23
C GLY A 155 24.64 25.18 8.54
N ASN A 156 25.68 26.01 8.51
CA ASN A 156 26.47 26.60 9.59
C ASN A 156 27.16 25.64 10.57
N ASN A 157 28.50 25.64 10.49
CA ASN A 157 29.42 25.38 11.58
C ASN A 157 28.94 26.10 12.87
N THR A 158 28.03 25.51 13.63
CA THR A 158 27.74 25.93 14.99
C THR A 158 28.84 25.38 15.87
N GLY A 159 29.97 26.09 15.87
CA GLY A 159 30.86 26.38 17.00
C GLY A 159 31.41 25.28 17.93
N TYR A 160 30.99 24.02 17.87
CA TYR A 160 31.26 23.06 18.94
C TYR A 160 31.82 21.68 18.53
N ASP A 161 32.00 21.40 17.23
CA ASP A 161 32.86 20.28 16.79
C ASP A 161 33.47 20.65 15.43
N LYS A 162 34.61 21.35 15.46
CA LYS A 162 35.44 21.59 14.25
C LYS A 162 36.28 20.37 13.88
N ASP A 163 36.27 19.32 14.71
CA ASP A 163 37.24 18.21 14.65
C ASP A 163 36.74 16.99 13.84
N LEU A 164 35.45 16.93 13.49
CA LEU A 164 34.89 15.89 12.62
C LEU A 164 34.17 16.55 11.45
N ALA A 165 34.74 16.45 10.25
CA ALA A 165 34.16 17.00 9.01
C ALA A 165 32.95 16.18 8.52
N VAL A 166 31.91 16.05 9.35
CA VAL A 166 30.66 15.34 9.03
C VAL A 166 29.97 16.05 7.86
N LYS A 167 29.77 15.32 6.76
CA LYS A 167 29.13 15.82 5.53
C LYS A 167 27.61 15.68 5.52
N GLY A 168 27.06 14.85 6.40
CA GLY A 168 25.63 14.59 6.46
C GLY A 168 25.21 13.62 7.55
N TYR A 169 23.94 13.22 7.52
CA TYR A 169 23.35 12.28 8.48
C TYR A 169 22.38 11.32 7.76
N TYR A 170 22.10 10.18 8.39
CA TYR A 170 21.03 9.30 7.94
C TYR A 170 19.71 9.70 8.58
N GLN A 171 18.73 10.05 7.74
CA GLN A 171 17.36 10.32 8.16
C GLN A 171 16.51 9.06 8.03
N ASP A 172 15.82 8.70 9.11
CA ASP A 172 14.94 7.55 9.16
C ASP A 172 13.55 7.89 8.62
N TYR A 173 12.96 6.94 7.88
CA TYR A 173 11.60 7.02 7.37
C TYR A 173 10.86 5.72 7.64
N THR A 174 9.67 5.84 8.22
CA THR A 174 8.75 4.72 8.43
C THR A 174 7.50 4.92 7.60
N LYS A 175 7.11 3.90 6.84
CA LYS A 175 5.80 3.84 6.15
C LYS A 175 4.93 2.82 6.87
N TYR A 176 3.67 3.15 7.06
CA TYR A 176 2.71 2.28 7.73
C TYR A 176 1.72 1.71 6.72
N TYR A 177 1.27 0.49 6.98
CA TYR A 177 0.30 -0.20 6.14
C TYR A 177 -0.72 -0.93 7.00
N ILE A 178 -1.94 -1.06 6.48
CA ILE A 178 -2.97 -1.91 7.06
C ILE A 178 -3.19 -3.10 6.14
N GLN A 179 -3.26 -4.29 6.73
CA GLN A 179 -3.60 -5.52 6.01
C GLN A 179 -4.83 -6.16 6.64
N LYS A 180 -5.93 -6.27 5.87
CA LYS A 180 -7.17 -6.91 6.32
C LYS A 180 -7.16 -8.38 5.88
N GLY A 181 -7.14 -9.32 6.82
CA GLY A 181 -6.99 -10.74 6.53
C GLY A 181 -5.80 -11.00 5.59
N ASP A 182 -6.08 -11.67 4.46
CA ASP A 182 -5.09 -12.00 3.42
C ASP A 182 -5.10 -11.01 2.24
N ALA A 183 -5.83 -9.90 2.36
CA ALA A 183 -5.79 -8.83 1.36
C ALA A 183 -4.40 -8.20 1.25
N SER A 184 -4.16 -7.44 0.18
CA SER A 184 -2.90 -6.74 -0.01
C SER A 184 -2.73 -5.61 1.02
N PRO A 185 -1.54 -5.40 1.60
CA PRO A 185 -1.30 -4.26 2.48
C PRO A 185 -1.54 -2.91 1.79
N GLU A 186 -2.28 -2.04 2.46
CA GLU A 186 -2.61 -0.70 1.98
C GLU A 186 -1.84 0.35 2.75
N PHE A 187 -1.15 1.24 2.04
CA PHE A 187 -0.40 2.32 2.68
C PHE A 187 -1.34 3.26 3.45
N ILE A 188 -0.91 3.67 4.64
CA ILE A 188 -1.53 4.75 5.38
C ILE A 188 -0.52 5.81 5.79
N SER A 189 -0.95 7.07 5.77
CA SER A 189 -0.37 8.08 6.65
C SER A 189 -1.01 7.96 8.03
N LEU A 190 -0.31 8.41 9.08
CA LEU A 190 -0.86 8.44 10.44
C LEU A 190 -1.87 9.60 10.61
N SER A 191 -2.93 9.58 9.80
CA SER A 191 -3.98 10.58 9.76
C SER A 191 -5.35 9.91 9.76
N LYS A 192 -6.36 10.62 10.29
CA LYS A 192 -7.75 10.17 10.30
C LYS A 192 -8.26 9.82 8.90
N ASN A 193 -8.02 10.68 7.91
CA ASN A 193 -8.54 10.48 6.55
C ASN A 193 -7.97 9.22 5.91
N SER A 194 -6.67 8.99 6.06
CA SER A 194 -6.01 7.80 5.51
C SER A 194 -6.48 6.50 6.18
N LEU A 195 -6.76 6.55 7.48
CA LEU A 195 -7.25 5.40 8.23
C LEU A 195 -8.70 5.07 7.86
N VAL A 196 -9.57 6.07 7.80
CA VAL A 196 -10.98 5.93 7.39
C VAL A 196 -11.09 5.42 5.95
N SER A 197 -10.22 5.85 5.03
CA SER A 197 -10.27 5.39 3.64
C SER A 197 -9.92 3.91 3.47
N VAL A 198 -9.04 3.37 4.31
CA VAL A 198 -8.67 1.94 4.27
C VAL A 198 -9.70 1.07 5.01
N LEU A 199 -10.27 1.59 6.10
CA LEU A 199 -11.31 0.93 6.91
C LEU A 199 -12.73 1.30 6.44
N TYR A 200 -12.93 1.36 5.13
CA TYR A 200 -14.14 1.90 4.50
C TYR A 200 -15.43 1.13 4.83
N GLU A 201 -15.35 -0.14 5.23
CA GLU A 201 -16.53 -0.93 5.60
C GLU A 201 -17.22 -0.43 6.87
N GLN A 202 -16.48 0.29 7.72
CA GLN A 202 -16.97 0.86 8.99
C GLN A 202 -16.58 2.34 9.09
N SER A 203 -16.47 3.03 7.96
CA SER A 203 -15.88 4.38 7.90
C SER A 203 -16.57 5.38 8.83
N GLU A 204 -17.88 5.28 9.01
CA GLU A 204 -18.66 6.18 9.86
C GLU A 204 -18.32 5.99 11.35
N GLN A 205 -18.33 4.74 11.82
CA GLN A 205 -18.03 4.37 13.20
C GLN A 205 -16.57 4.70 13.54
N ILE A 206 -15.65 4.44 12.60
CA ILE A 206 -14.23 4.77 12.72
C ILE A 206 -14.03 6.29 12.74
N ALA A 207 -14.65 7.03 11.83
CA ALA A 207 -14.54 8.49 11.78
C ALA A 207 -15.11 9.18 13.04
N ALA A 208 -16.18 8.64 13.62
CA ALA A 208 -16.77 9.14 14.86
C ALA A 208 -15.87 8.90 16.08
N LYS A 209 -15.10 7.80 16.09
CA LYS A 209 -14.25 7.41 17.24
C LYS A 209 -12.90 8.13 17.26
N ILE A 210 -12.40 8.59 16.12
CA ILE A 210 -11.02 9.05 15.96
C ILE A 210 -10.94 10.58 15.88
N SER A 211 -10.01 11.15 16.63
CA SER A 211 -9.74 12.59 16.63
C SER A 211 -9.03 13.05 15.35
N ASN A 212 -9.13 14.35 15.02
CA ASN A 212 -8.42 14.93 13.87
C ASN A 212 -6.93 15.21 14.12
N LYS A 213 -6.39 14.82 15.29
CA LYS A 213 -4.96 14.98 15.61
C LYS A 213 -4.13 13.94 14.84
N GLU A 214 -2.82 14.20 14.74
CA GLU A 214 -1.87 13.20 14.23
C GLU A 214 -1.97 11.92 15.06
N LEU A 215 -2.05 10.78 14.37
CA LEU A 215 -2.21 9.48 15.02
C LEU A 215 -0.83 8.91 15.36
N THR A 216 -0.78 8.07 16.39
CA THR A 216 0.40 7.24 16.70
C THR A 216 0.12 5.79 16.32
N PRO A 217 1.16 4.96 16.11
CA PRO A 217 0.96 3.52 15.84
C PRO A 217 0.11 2.81 16.91
N ASP A 218 0.24 3.19 18.19
CA ASP A 218 -0.58 2.65 19.30
C ASP A 218 -2.07 3.04 19.15
N ILE A 219 -2.37 4.29 18.79
CA ILE A 219 -3.75 4.72 18.54
C ILE A 219 -4.33 3.99 17.32
N VAL A 220 -3.54 3.78 16.28
CA VAL A 220 -3.95 2.99 15.11
C VAL A 220 -4.24 1.55 15.52
N ALA A 221 -3.34 0.88 16.24
CA ALA A 221 -3.54 -0.49 16.72
C ALA A 221 -4.83 -0.65 17.54
N LYS A 222 -5.09 0.28 18.49
CA LYS A 222 -6.35 0.30 19.26
C LYS A 222 -7.58 0.50 18.38
N THR A 223 -7.46 1.30 17.33
CA THR A 223 -8.53 1.48 16.35
C THR A 223 -8.78 0.21 15.55
N LEU A 224 -7.73 -0.52 15.15
CA LEU A 224 -7.87 -1.79 14.42
C LEU A 224 -8.60 -2.84 15.26
N LEU A 225 -8.30 -2.94 16.56
CA LEU A 225 -9.05 -3.79 17.48
C LEU A 225 -10.54 -3.44 17.49
N TYR A 226 -10.89 -2.15 17.56
CA TYR A 226 -12.29 -1.72 17.50
C TYR A 226 -12.93 -2.06 16.15
N TYR A 227 -12.24 -1.79 15.04
CA TYR A 227 -12.70 -2.17 13.70
C TYR A 227 -12.97 -3.68 13.58
N ASP A 228 -12.08 -4.52 14.11
CA ASP A 228 -12.23 -5.98 14.07
C ASP A 228 -13.48 -6.45 14.85
N THR A 229 -13.83 -5.80 15.96
CA THR A 229 -15.09 -6.10 16.67
C THR A 229 -16.34 -5.76 15.86
N LEU A 230 -16.32 -4.64 15.13
CA LEU A 230 -17.41 -4.23 14.24
C LEU A 230 -17.55 -5.20 13.06
N MET A 231 -16.42 -5.61 12.48
CA MET A 231 -16.39 -6.54 11.35
C MET A 231 -16.83 -7.94 11.76
N ALA A 232 -16.46 -8.42 12.95
CA ALA A 232 -16.96 -9.70 13.48
C ALA A 232 -18.50 -9.68 13.61
N THR A 233 -19.05 -8.60 14.15
CA THR A 233 -20.52 -8.42 14.27
C THR A 233 -21.19 -8.34 12.91
N THR A 234 -20.58 -7.62 11.96
CA THR A 234 -21.10 -7.48 10.59
C THR A 234 -21.15 -8.82 9.87
N ARG A 235 -20.07 -9.59 9.92
CA ARG A 235 -19.95 -10.90 9.24
C ARG A 235 -20.87 -11.97 9.84
N ALA A 236 -21.17 -11.91 11.13
CA ALA A 236 -22.08 -12.86 11.76
C ALA A 236 -23.53 -12.74 11.23
N ASN A 237 -23.92 -11.55 10.78
CA ASN A 237 -25.31 -11.24 10.42
C ASN A 237 -25.57 -11.16 8.91
N LYS A 238 -24.52 -11.28 8.09
CA LYS A 238 -24.54 -10.89 6.66
C LYS A 238 -23.79 -11.89 5.79
N SER A 239 -24.01 -11.83 4.47
CA SER A 239 -23.33 -12.73 3.52
C SER A 239 -21.80 -12.58 3.62
N PRO A 240 -21.05 -13.68 3.83
CA PRO A 240 -19.63 -13.62 4.12
C PRO A 240 -18.81 -13.07 2.95
N LEU A 241 -19.25 -13.32 1.70
CA LEU A 241 -18.51 -12.94 0.50
C LEU A 241 -18.33 -11.42 0.36
N ARG A 242 -19.37 -10.63 0.69
CA ARG A 242 -19.30 -9.16 0.54
C ARG A 242 -18.24 -8.50 1.44
N TYR A 243 -17.91 -9.16 2.55
CA TYR A 243 -16.96 -8.68 3.57
C TYR A 243 -15.70 -9.55 3.66
N GLU A 244 -15.50 -10.44 2.68
CA GLU A 244 -14.25 -11.13 2.48
C GLU A 244 -13.20 -10.08 2.04
N PRO A 245 -12.06 -9.96 2.77
CA PRO A 245 -11.11 -8.87 2.56
C PRO A 245 -10.56 -8.74 1.14
N ILE A 246 -10.24 -9.85 0.47
CA ILE A 246 -9.64 -9.83 -0.88
C ILE A 246 -10.67 -9.30 -1.89
N PHE A 247 -11.88 -9.85 -1.87
CA PHE A 247 -12.98 -9.46 -2.74
C PHE A 247 -13.40 -8.01 -2.50
N ALA A 248 -13.61 -7.61 -1.24
CA ALA A 248 -14.00 -6.26 -0.88
C ALA A 248 -12.94 -5.23 -1.32
N GLN A 249 -11.66 -5.50 -1.07
CA GLN A 249 -10.55 -4.64 -1.47
C GLN A 249 -10.52 -4.47 -3.00
N LEU A 250 -10.67 -5.57 -3.73
CA LEU A 250 -10.65 -5.57 -5.18
C LEU A 250 -11.80 -4.76 -5.78
N LEU A 251 -13.01 -4.88 -5.28
CA LEU A 251 -14.16 -4.10 -5.77
C LEU A 251 -13.86 -2.60 -5.65
N ARG A 252 -13.32 -2.17 -4.50
CA ARG A 252 -12.94 -0.77 -4.28
C ARG A 252 -11.80 -0.31 -5.19
N ASP A 253 -10.81 -1.16 -5.43
CA ASP A 253 -9.65 -0.79 -6.24
C ASP A 253 -9.92 -0.79 -7.74
N LYS A 254 -10.91 -1.58 -8.20
CA LYS A 254 -11.18 -1.81 -9.63
C LYS A 254 -12.45 -1.17 -10.14
N ILE A 255 -13.46 -0.95 -9.29
CA ILE A 255 -14.70 -0.30 -9.71
C ILE A 255 -14.62 1.19 -9.40
N THR A 256 -14.23 1.95 -10.42
CA THR A 256 -14.14 3.41 -10.35
C THR A 256 -15.34 4.07 -11.02
N TYR A 257 -15.67 5.29 -10.59
CA TYR A 257 -16.71 6.08 -11.25
C TYR A 257 -16.30 6.45 -12.68
N PRO A 258 -17.08 6.11 -13.73
CA PRO A 258 -16.73 6.43 -15.11
C PRO A 258 -16.62 7.94 -15.36
N ASN A 259 -15.55 8.39 -16.03
CA ASN A 259 -15.32 9.81 -16.34
C ASN A 259 -16.50 10.46 -17.09
N ARG A 260 -17.14 9.73 -18.01
CA ARG A 260 -18.30 10.25 -18.76
C ARG A 260 -19.50 10.50 -17.83
N ALA A 261 -19.82 9.54 -16.98
CA ALA A 261 -20.91 9.67 -16.00
C ALA A 261 -20.63 10.81 -15.02
N TRP A 262 -19.39 10.87 -14.54
CA TRP A 262 -18.88 11.93 -13.66
C TRP A 262 -18.98 13.34 -14.26
N ASN A 263 -18.80 13.48 -15.57
CA ASN A 263 -18.93 14.75 -16.27
C ASN A 263 -20.36 15.18 -16.56
N GLN A 264 -21.29 14.23 -16.63
CA GLN A 264 -22.66 14.46 -17.08
C GLN A 264 -23.69 14.37 -15.95
N GLY A 265 -23.28 14.25 -14.69
CA GLY A 265 -24.21 14.14 -13.56
C GLY A 265 -25.03 12.86 -13.60
N ILE A 266 -24.47 11.80 -14.21
CA ILE A 266 -25.17 10.54 -14.40
C ILE A 266 -24.82 9.62 -13.24
N TYR A 267 -25.83 9.03 -12.63
CA TYR A 267 -25.75 8.02 -11.57
C TYR A 267 -26.55 6.79 -11.99
N GLY A 268 -26.33 5.65 -11.35
CA GLY A 268 -27.00 4.42 -11.75
C GLY A 268 -26.59 3.20 -10.95
N ARG A 269 -27.33 2.11 -11.13
CA ARG A 269 -27.09 0.84 -10.45
C ARG A 269 -26.86 -0.26 -11.49
N VAL A 270 -25.86 -1.09 -11.26
CA VAL A 270 -25.54 -2.28 -12.07
C VAL A 270 -25.68 -3.50 -11.19
N TYR A 271 -26.36 -4.52 -11.69
CA TYR A 271 -26.40 -5.83 -11.03
C TYR A 271 -25.53 -6.79 -11.81
N ILE A 272 -24.53 -7.37 -11.15
CA ILE A 272 -23.67 -8.40 -11.73
C ILE A 272 -23.94 -9.74 -11.05
N GLY A 273 -24.26 -10.74 -11.85
CA GLY A 273 -24.43 -12.12 -11.42
C GLY A 273 -23.15 -12.91 -11.71
N PHE A 274 -22.76 -13.80 -10.80
CA PHE A 274 -21.57 -14.63 -10.96
C PHE A 274 -21.66 -15.87 -10.06
N GLU A 275 -20.72 -16.79 -10.25
CA GLU A 275 -20.58 -18.01 -9.48
C GLU A 275 -19.18 -18.10 -8.87
N VAL A 276 -19.09 -18.45 -7.59
CA VAL A 276 -17.86 -18.93 -6.95
C VAL A 276 -17.89 -20.45 -6.98
N THR A 277 -16.94 -21.04 -7.70
CA THR A 277 -16.83 -22.50 -7.88
C THR A 277 -16.31 -23.20 -6.61
N GLU A 278 -16.33 -24.54 -6.62
CA GLU A 278 -15.74 -25.37 -5.55
C GLU A 278 -14.23 -25.16 -5.36
N GLN A 279 -13.54 -24.64 -6.39
CA GLN A 279 -12.12 -24.29 -6.31
C GLN A 279 -11.90 -22.83 -5.88
N GLY A 280 -12.97 -22.07 -5.63
CA GLY A 280 -12.89 -20.64 -5.27
C GLY A 280 -12.80 -19.68 -6.46
N SER A 281 -12.61 -20.20 -7.69
CA SER A 281 -12.56 -19.38 -8.90
C SER A 281 -13.92 -18.74 -9.21
N VAL A 282 -13.91 -17.50 -9.72
CA VAL A 282 -15.12 -16.77 -10.11
C VAL A 282 -15.42 -16.98 -11.60
N LYS A 283 -16.62 -17.47 -11.91
CA LYS A 283 -17.08 -17.80 -13.27
C LYS A 283 -18.50 -17.31 -13.52
N ASN A 284 -18.99 -17.52 -14.75
CA ASN A 284 -20.37 -17.22 -15.16
C ASN A 284 -20.79 -15.77 -14.87
N VAL A 285 -19.83 -14.85 -15.08
CA VAL A 285 -20.00 -13.42 -14.83
C VAL A 285 -20.91 -12.83 -15.91
N GLN A 286 -22.07 -12.31 -15.50
CA GLN A 286 -23.07 -11.75 -16.38
C GLN A 286 -23.72 -10.49 -15.78
N ILE A 287 -24.13 -9.57 -16.64
CA ILE A 287 -24.84 -8.36 -16.22
C ILE A 287 -26.34 -8.67 -16.20
N LEU A 288 -26.97 -8.50 -15.05
CA LEU A 288 -28.39 -8.79 -14.82
C LEU A 288 -29.26 -7.55 -15.06
N SER A 289 -28.73 -6.36 -14.73
CA SER A 289 -29.41 -5.09 -14.97
C SER A 289 -29.52 -4.79 -16.47
N PRO A 290 -30.53 -4.02 -16.89
CA PRO A 290 -30.57 -3.47 -18.24
C PRO A 290 -29.27 -2.73 -18.59
N GLY A 291 -28.86 -2.81 -19.87
CA GLY A 291 -27.64 -2.15 -20.35
C GLY A 291 -27.68 -0.63 -20.18
N ASN A 292 -26.52 -0.02 -19.99
CA ASN A 292 -26.33 1.44 -19.92
C ASN A 292 -25.28 1.90 -20.93
N ASP A 293 -25.42 1.38 -22.16
CA ASP A 293 -24.45 1.49 -23.24
C ASP A 293 -23.95 2.93 -23.41
N GLY A 294 -22.63 3.07 -23.50
CA GLY A 294 -21.96 4.36 -23.66
C GLY A 294 -21.71 5.16 -22.38
N ILE A 295 -22.32 4.84 -21.23
CA ILE A 295 -22.04 5.52 -19.95
C ILE A 295 -20.81 4.93 -19.24
N GLY A 296 -20.62 3.62 -19.35
CA GLY A 296 -19.43 2.90 -18.88
C GLY A 296 -19.56 2.25 -17.50
N PHE A 297 -20.70 2.36 -16.80
CA PHE A 297 -20.89 1.67 -15.51
C PHE A 297 -20.79 0.15 -15.67
N THR A 298 -21.47 -0.42 -16.67
CA THR A 298 -21.43 -1.86 -16.94
C THR A 298 -20.01 -2.35 -17.21
N ASP A 299 -19.24 -1.58 -17.98
CA ASP A 299 -17.86 -1.92 -18.33
C ASP A 299 -16.94 -1.86 -17.11
N MET A 300 -17.08 -0.84 -16.25
CA MET A 300 -16.30 -0.76 -15.00
C MET A 300 -16.54 -1.97 -14.10
N VAL A 301 -17.80 -2.34 -13.90
CA VAL A 301 -18.16 -3.47 -13.05
C VAL A 301 -17.70 -4.79 -13.66
N ARG A 302 -17.95 -5.03 -14.96
CA ARG A 302 -17.52 -6.26 -15.64
C ARG A 302 -15.99 -6.40 -15.63
N ASN A 303 -15.27 -5.33 -15.93
CA ASN A 303 -13.80 -5.36 -15.99
C ASN A 303 -13.16 -5.64 -14.62
N ALA A 304 -13.77 -5.19 -13.53
CA ALA A 304 -13.28 -5.50 -12.18
C ALA A 304 -13.26 -7.01 -11.91
N PHE A 305 -14.25 -7.75 -12.40
CA PHE A 305 -14.36 -9.19 -12.21
C PHE A 305 -13.28 -10.00 -12.94
N ASN A 306 -12.61 -9.42 -13.95
CA ASN A 306 -11.44 -10.05 -14.60
C ASN A 306 -10.21 -10.14 -13.68
N TYR A 307 -10.19 -9.38 -12.58
CA TYR A 307 -9.06 -9.34 -11.65
C TYR A 307 -9.32 -10.13 -10.37
N VAL A 308 -10.52 -10.69 -10.18
CA VAL A 308 -10.87 -11.40 -8.95
C VAL A 308 -9.99 -12.64 -8.84
N PRO A 309 -9.13 -12.73 -7.81
CA PRO A 309 -8.33 -13.93 -7.58
C PRO A 309 -9.22 -15.08 -7.10
N ASP A 310 -8.66 -16.28 -7.02
CA ASP A 310 -9.35 -17.39 -6.38
C ASP A 310 -9.69 -17.03 -4.93
N LEU A 311 -10.97 -17.19 -4.59
CA LEU A 311 -11.48 -16.92 -3.25
C LEU A 311 -11.44 -18.20 -2.40
N ASN A 312 -11.77 -18.09 -1.12
CA ASN A 312 -11.88 -19.27 -0.27
C ASN A 312 -13.00 -20.20 -0.81
N PRO A 313 -12.73 -21.50 -1.07
CA PRO A 313 -13.74 -22.48 -1.51
C PRO A 313 -15.01 -22.56 -0.66
N SER A 314 -14.94 -22.21 0.63
CA SER A 314 -16.11 -22.17 1.50
C SER A 314 -17.14 -21.09 1.09
N LEU A 315 -16.75 -20.15 0.24
CA LEU A 315 -17.61 -19.10 -0.34
C LEU A 315 -18.28 -19.55 -1.65
N ARG A 316 -18.25 -20.84 -1.99
CA ARG A 316 -18.91 -21.36 -3.19
C ARG A 316 -20.40 -21.01 -3.21
N GLY A 317 -20.92 -20.65 -4.37
CA GLY A 317 -22.31 -20.28 -4.54
C GLY A 317 -22.56 -19.39 -5.75
N GLN A 318 -23.84 -19.14 -6.04
CA GLN A 318 -24.26 -18.21 -7.07
C GLN A 318 -24.70 -16.89 -6.41
N TYR A 319 -24.17 -15.79 -6.89
CA TYR A 319 -24.33 -14.48 -6.27
C TYR A 319 -24.79 -13.43 -7.26
N ALA A 320 -25.54 -12.45 -6.76
CA ALA A 320 -25.83 -11.21 -7.44
C ALA A 320 -25.32 -10.05 -6.58
N LEU A 321 -24.48 -9.19 -7.13
CA LEU A 321 -23.96 -7.99 -6.45
C LEU A 321 -24.60 -6.74 -7.06
N PRO A 322 -25.35 -5.95 -6.27
CA PRO A 322 -25.72 -4.59 -6.66
C PRO A 322 -24.50 -3.67 -6.48
N VAL A 323 -24.12 -2.98 -7.56
CA VAL A 323 -23.10 -1.94 -7.56
C VAL A 323 -23.77 -0.61 -7.89
N THR A 324 -23.66 0.35 -6.96
CA THR A 324 -24.44 1.58 -6.99
C THR A 324 -23.54 2.79 -7.04
N PHE A 325 -23.62 3.50 -8.16
CA PHE A 325 -22.90 4.74 -8.38
C PHE A 325 -23.78 5.88 -7.90
N THR A 326 -23.37 6.54 -6.82
CA THR A 326 -24.09 7.71 -6.26
C THR A 326 -23.37 9.00 -6.63
N TYR A 327 -24.14 10.07 -6.84
CA TYR A 327 -23.59 11.33 -7.32
C TYR A 327 -23.99 12.48 -6.40
N THR A 328 -23.01 13.26 -5.96
CA THR A 328 -23.21 14.44 -5.12
C THR A 328 -22.55 15.63 -5.79
N ASN A 329 -23.31 16.71 -6.01
CA ASN A 329 -22.76 17.99 -6.41
C ASN A 329 -22.89 18.98 -5.26
N VAL A 330 -21.77 19.38 -4.66
CA VAL A 330 -21.79 20.24 -3.46
C VAL A 330 -22.44 21.61 -3.70
N LYS A 331 -22.54 22.06 -4.97
CA LYS A 331 -23.23 23.31 -5.32
C LYS A 331 -24.76 23.19 -5.25
N GLU A 332 -25.32 21.99 -5.36
CA GLU A 332 -26.76 21.75 -5.27
C GLU A 332 -27.26 21.88 -3.83
N LYS A 333 -26.37 21.76 -2.84
CA LYS A 333 -26.71 21.74 -1.40
C LYS A 333 -27.84 20.75 -1.08
N ALA A 334 -27.88 19.65 -1.83
CA ALA A 334 -28.86 18.58 -1.70
C ALA A 334 -28.17 17.28 -1.27
N ASP A 335 -28.97 16.32 -0.83
CA ASP A 335 -28.51 14.98 -0.53
C ASP A 335 -27.97 14.27 -1.78
N PRO A 336 -27.12 13.23 -1.62
CA PRO A 336 -26.61 12.45 -2.74
C PRO A 336 -27.74 11.91 -3.63
N HIS A 337 -27.55 12.00 -4.94
CA HIS A 337 -28.42 11.30 -5.90
C HIS A 337 -28.15 9.80 -5.81
N VAL A 338 -29.17 9.05 -5.41
CA VAL A 338 -29.13 7.59 -5.24
C VAL A 338 -30.08 6.94 -6.25
N PRO A 339 -29.63 5.91 -7.00
CA PRO A 339 -30.49 5.16 -7.91
C PRO A 339 -31.70 4.52 -7.21
N VAL A 340 -32.89 4.78 -7.72
CA VAL A 340 -34.14 4.18 -7.19
C VAL A 340 -34.53 2.90 -7.91
N ASN A 341 -34.06 2.68 -9.14
CA ASN A 341 -34.41 1.47 -9.89
C ASN A 341 -33.76 0.22 -9.27
N GLN A 342 -34.54 -0.85 -9.19
CA GLN A 342 -34.12 -2.14 -8.66
C GLN A 342 -34.31 -3.24 -9.71
N LEU A 343 -33.48 -4.28 -9.60
CA LEU A 343 -33.60 -5.44 -10.48
C LEU A 343 -34.86 -6.25 -10.10
N PRO A 344 -35.73 -6.59 -11.06
CA PRO A 344 -36.84 -7.50 -10.78
C PRO A 344 -36.34 -8.83 -10.23
N THR A 345 -37.01 -9.37 -9.21
CA THR A 345 -36.61 -10.60 -8.51
C THR A 345 -36.46 -11.79 -9.44
N GLU A 346 -37.30 -11.88 -10.48
CA GLU A 346 -37.22 -12.90 -11.53
C GLU A 346 -35.85 -12.94 -12.23
N ARG A 347 -35.17 -11.80 -12.38
CA ARG A 347 -33.85 -11.73 -13.02
C ARG A 347 -32.70 -12.12 -12.10
N LEU A 348 -32.93 -12.23 -10.78
CA LEU A 348 -31.94 -12.77 -9.85
C LEU A 348 -31.79 -14.28 -10.03
N GLY A 349 -32.89 -14.98 -10.29
CA GLY A 349 -32.94 -16.45 -10.26
C GLY A 349 -32.57 -16.97 -8.87
N ASP A 350 -31.81 -18.06 -8.79
CA ASP A 350 -31.40 -18.69 -7.53
C ASP A 350 -30.17 -18.04 -6.88
N ARG A 351 -29.79 -16.84 -7.33
CA ARG A 351 -28.60 -16.14 -6.82
C ARG A 351 -28.86 -15.55 -5.45
N THR A 352 -27.90 -15.73 -4.55
CA THR A 352 -27.86 -14.99 -3.29
C THR A 352 -27.55 -13.52 -3.57
N LEU A 353 -28.49 -12.63 -3.25
CA LEU A 353 -28.28 -11.19 -3.37
C LEU A 353 -27.31 -10.73 -2.27
N LEU A 354 -26.16 -10.20 -2.68
CA LEU A 354 -25.18 -9.59 -1.79
C LEU A 354 -25.62 -8.18 -1.41
N GLU A 355 -25.08 -7.69 -0.29
CA GLU A 355 -25.23 -6.29 0.06
C GLU A 355 -24.56 -5.38 -0.95
N GLU A 356 -25.18 -4.22 -1.12
CA GLU A 356 -24.80 -3.22 -2.11
C GLU A 356 -23.35 -2.74 -1.92
N PHE A 357 -22.66 -2.61 -3.05
CA PHE A 357 -21.37 -1.95 -3.13
C PHE A 357 -21.56 -0.54 -3.68
N ILE A 358 -21.42 0.46 -2.81
CA ILE A 358 -21.63 1.87 -3.16
C ILE A 358 -20.31 2.48 -3.65
N VAL A 359 -20.38 3.13 -4.82
CA VAL A 359 -19.30 3.89 -5.46
C VAL A 359 -19.69 5.37 -5.48
N PRO A 360 -19.36 6.14 -4.44
CA PRO A 360 -19.76 7.54 -4.37
C PRO A 360 -18.87 8.42 -5.24
N SER A 361 -19.46 9.47 -5.81
CA SER A 361 -18.74 10.55 -6.49
C SER A 361 -19.22 11.91 -5.99
N THR A 362 -18.29 12.72 -5.50
CA THR A 362 -18.56 14.11 -5.11
C THR A 362 -17.88 15.07 -6.08
N VAL A 363 -18.63 16.05 -6.60
CA VAL A 363 -18.13 17.09 -7.50
C VAL A 363 -18.46 18.49 -7.00
N ASN A 364 -17.71 19.47 -7.51
CA ASN A 364 -17.96 20.89 -7.33
C ASN A 364 -18.01 21.56 -8.72
N LYS A 365 -19.15 21.43 -9.41
CA LYS A 365 -19.35 21.89 -10.79
C LYS A 365 -20.61 22.76 -10.87
N PRO A 366 -20.76 23.61 -11.90
CA PRO A 366 -22.05 24.23 -12.20
C PRO A 366 -23.15 23.18 -12.17
N VAL A 367 -24.30 23.54 -11.60
CA VAL A 367 -25.44 22.62 -11.48
C VAL A 367 -25.87 22.21 -12.88
N ILE A 368 -25.86 20.90 -13.13
CA ILE A 368 -26.38 20.27 -14.33
C ILE A 368 -27.52 19.35 -13.90
N THR A 369 -28.47 19.05 -14.78
CA THR A 369 -29.53 18.11 -14.46
C THR A 369 -28.95 16.72 -14.27
N SER A 370 -28.82 16.30 -13.02
CA SER A 370 -28.42 14.94 -12.66
C SER A 370 -29.51 13.97 -13.06
N ARG A 371 -29.14 12.80 -13.60
CA ARG A 371 -30.11 11.79 -14.05
C ARG A 371 -29.65 10.37 -13.73
N GLU A 372 -30.61 9.55 -13.31
CA GLU A 372 -30.40 8.12 -13.21
C GLU A 372 -30.37 7.48 -14.60
N VAL A 373 -29.55 6.45 -14.78
CA VAL A 373 -29.65 5.55 -15.93
C VAL A 373 -29.98 4.11 -15.51
N TRP A 374 -31.09 3.61 -16.06
CA TRP A 374 -31.52 2.22 -16.04
C TRP A 374 -32.09 1.79 -17.41
N GLY A 375 -31.34 0.98 -18.17
CA GLY A 375 -31.76 0.49 -19.49
C GLY A 375 -31.36 1.37 -20.67
N TYR A 376 -31.80 0.98 -21.86
CA TYR A 376 -31.52 1.71 -23.10
C TYR A 376 -32.19 3.08 -23.06
N TYR A 377 -31.41 4.13 -22.81
CA TYR A 377 -31.83 5.49 -23.15
C TYR A 377 -31.55 5.70 -24.64
N LYS A 378 -32.64 5.95 -25.38
CA LYS A 378 -32.57 6.72 -26.62
C LYS A 378 -32.37 8.20 -26.29
#